data_AF-A0A2J6HQT2-F1
#
_entry.id   AF-A0A2J6HQT2-F1
#
_cell.length_a   1.000
_cell.length_b   1.000
_cell.length_c   1.000
_cell.angle_alpha   90.00
_cell.angle_beta   90.00
_cell.angle_gamma   90.00
#
_symmetry.space_group_name_H-M   'P 1'
#
loop_
_entity.id
_entity.type
_entity.pdbx_description
1 polymer ?
#
loop_
_entity_poly.entity_id
_entity_poly.type
_entity_poly.pdbx_seq_one_letter_code
_entity_poly.pdbx_strand_id
1 'polypeptide(L)'
;MKKKSVRKNNIKKLFRWLLNILLVLITIPLVLTAMFRDPMVQSLSARMLTKWLTENTGYEIGLERVRITAFSGIELHGFKVDDHRGEIMLHVDHLKAQPIFAEWSLMLLKFRNISIDGAHFRFARYAEDDEYNLIMLLNKFKGKSANGSGSGSGNFKIKSSNLKLTNSIFHLYDEHME
;
A
#
# COMPACT_ATOMS: atom_id res chain seq x y z
N MET A 1 62.62 15.06 -20.71
CA MET A 1 61.74 13.89 -20.48
C MET A 1 60.98 14.04 -19.14
N LYS A 2 59.75 14.58 -19.09
CA LYS A 2 58.99 14.76 -17.81
C LYS A 2 57.46 14.68 -17.91
N LYS A 3 56.87 14.19 -19.02
CA LYS A 3 55.40 14.21 -19.24
C LYS A 3 54.66 12.90 -18.87
N LYS A 4 55.36 11.79 -18.59
CA LYS A 4 54.72 10.47 -18.36
C LYS A 4 54.21 10.22 -16.93
N SER A 5 54.77 10.85 -15.88
CA SER A 5 54.35 10.54 -14.49
C SER A 5 53.04 11.21 -14.08
N VAL A 6 52.73 12.40 -14.61
CA VAL A 6 51.53 13.18 -14.25
C VAL A 6 50.24 12.50 -14.71
N ARG A 7 50.23 11.88 -15.89
CA ARG A 7 49.02 11.23 -16.47
C ARG A 7 48.61 9.95 -15.73
N LYS A 8 49.58 9.20 -15.19
CA LYS A 8 49.35 7.92 -14.49
C LYS A 8 48.68 8.11 -13.12
N ASN A 9 48.95 9.22 -12.44
CA ASN A 9 48.36 9.53 -11.13
C ASN A 9 46.89 9.96 -11.23
N ASN A 10 46.49 10.65 -12.31
CA ASN A 10 45.12 11.10 -12.51
C ASN A 10 44.17 9.95 -12.91
N ILE A 11 44.64 8.96 -13.68
CA ILE A 11 43.85 7.75 -14.02
C ILE A 11 43.60 6.90 -12.78
N LYS A 12 44.60 6.72 -11.91
CA LYS A 12 44.43 6.00 -10.64
C LYS A 12 43.46 6.70 -9.68
N LYS A 13 43.44 8.04 -9.68
CA LYS A 13 42.44 8.83 -8.95
C LYS A 13 41.05 8.63 -9.54
N LEU A 14 40.90 8.76 -10.87
CA LEU A 14 39.62 8.56 -11.56
C LEU A 14 39.05 7.16 -11.32
N PHE A 15 39.90 6.13 -11.40
CA PHE A 15 39.53 4.75 -11.12
C PHE A 15 39.09 4.54 -9.67
N ARG A 16 39.75 5.17 -8.70
CA ARG A 16 39.30 5.15 -7.29
C ARG A 16 37.95 5.83 -7.08
N TRP A 17 37.71 6.96 -7.75
CA TRP A 17 36.40 7.64 -7.71
C TRP A 17 35.30 6.78 -8.34
N LEU A 18 35.55 6.20 -9.52
CA LEU A 18 34.63 5.26 -10.17
C LEU A 18 34.34 4.03 -9.29
N LEU A 19 35.37 3.47 -8.64
CA LEU A 19 35.20 2.34 -7.72
C LEU A 19 34.35 2.73 -6.51
N ASN A 20 34.59 3.91 -5.91
CA ASN A 20 33.78 4.39 -4.79
C ASN A 20 32.33 4.68 -5.20
N ILE A 21 32.09 5.26 -6.38
CA ILE A 21 30.74 5.48 -6.92
C ILE A 21 30.03 4.14 -7.14
N LEU A 22 30.72 3.16 -7.73
CA LEU A 22 30.19 1.81 -7.94
C LEU A 22 29.86 1.14 -6.59
N LEU A 23 30.73 1.31 -5.59
CA LEU A 23 30.52 0.76 -4.25
C LEU A 23 29.30 1.40 -3.57
N VAL A 24 29.15 2.73 -3.64
CA VAL A 24 27.97 3.43 -3.12
C VAL A 24 26.70 2.97 -3.85
N LEU A 25 26.75 2.83 -5.18
CA LEU A 25 25.62 2.38 -5.98
C LEU A 25 25.16 0.97 -5.60
N ILE A 26 26.08 0.08 -5.22
CA ILE A 26 25.76 -1.27 -4.73
C ILE A 26 25.32 -1.25 -3.26
N THR A 27 25.88 -0.37 -2.44
CA THR A 27 25.60 -0.33 -0.99
C THR A 27 24.23 0.29 -0.69
N ILE A 28 23.81 1.32 -1.42
CA ILE A 28 22.49 1.97 -1.24
C ILE A 28 21.33 0.98 -1.30
N PRO A 29 21.14 0.15 -2.35
CA PRO A 29 20.03 -0.79 -2.42
C PRO A 29 20.11 -1.86 -1.31
N LEU A 30 21.31 -2.25 -0.88
CA LEU A 30 21.53 -3.17 0.24
C LEU A 30 21.01 -2.59 1.55
N VAL A 31 21.39 -1.34 1.84
CA VAL A 31 20.93 -0.61 3.05
C VAL A 31 19.43 -0.38 3.00
N LEU A 32 18.88 0.04 1.86
CA LEU A 32 17.43 0.23 1.69
C LEU A 32 16.67 -1.08 1.95
N THR A 33 17.13 -2.19 1.36
CA THR A 33 16.48 -3.49 1.54
C THR A 33 16.53 -3.94 3.01
N ALA A 34 17.63 -3.66 3.70
CA ALA A 34 17.76 -3.93 5.13
C ALA A 34 16.78 -3.08 5.96
N MET A 35 16.63 -1.80 5.64
CA MET A 35 15.68 -0.90 6.31
C MET A 35 14.23 -1.35 6.12
N PHE A 36 13.81 -1.75 4.92
CA PHE A 36 12.44 -2.26 4.68
C PHE A 36 12.14 -3.56 5.42
N ARG A 37 13.17 -4.30 5.86
CA ARG A 37 13.01 -5.50 6.68
C ARG A 37 12.82 -5.20 8.16
N ASP A 38 13.18 -4.00 8.61
CA ASP A 38 13.06 -3.58 10.01
C ASP A 38 11.58 -3.43 10.41
N PRO A 39 11.12 -4.09 11.49
CA PRO A 39 9.74 -3.96 11.98
C PRO A 39 9.36 -2.51 12.34
N MET A 40 10.32 -1.68 12.77
CA MET A 40 10.09 -0.28 13.09
C MET A 40 9.69 0.49 11.83
N VAL A 41 10.42 0.32 10.72
CA VAL A 41 10.11 0.95 9.44
C VAL A 41 8.75 0.49 8.90
N GLN A 42 8.42 -0.80 9.07
CA GLN A 42 7.13 -1.36 8.66
C GLN A 42 5.96 -0.77 9.45
N SER A 43 6.11 -0.61 10.77
CA SER A 43 5.08 -0.01 11.63
C SER A 43 4.93 1.50 11.40
N LEU A 44 6.02 2.22 11.16
CA LEU A 44 6.00 3.65 10.84
C LEU A 44 5.31 3.89 9.48
N SER A 45 5.63 3.07 8.49
CA SER A 45 4.98 3.13 7.17
C SER A 45 3.48 2.87 7.28
N ALA A 46 3.09 1.87 8.10
CA ALA A 46 1.69 1.59 8.39
C ALA A 46 0.99 2.81 9.01
N ARG A 47 1.56 3.40 10.06
CA ARG A 47 1.01 4.60 10.71
C ARG A 47 0.86 5.79 9.76
N MET A 48 1.85 6.02 8.89
CA MET A 48 1.78 7.09 7.90
C MET A 48 0.66 6.86 6.88
N LEU A 49 0.55 5.63 6.35
CA LEU A 49 -0.53 5.24 5.44
C LEU A 49 -1.90 5.39 6.11
N THR A 50 -2.03 4.91 7.34
CA THR A 50 -3.24 5.01 8.15
C THR A 50 -3.65 6.45 8.40
N LYS A 51 -2.71 7.31 8.80
CA LYS A 51 -2.98 8.73 9.03
C LYS A 51 -3.47 9.41 7.74
N TRP A 52 -2.77 9.17 6.63
CA TRP A 52 -3.16 9.73 5.33
C TRP A 52 -4.54 9.25 4.87
N LEU A 53 -4.83 7.95 5.03
CA LEU A 53 -6.12 7.36 4.70
C LEU A 53 -7.24 7.90 5.59
N THR A 54 -6.99 8.06 6.88
CA THR A 54 -7.97 8.58 7.85
C THR A 54 -8.29 10.05 7.56
N GLU A 55 -7.28 10.89 7.35
CA GLU A 55 -7.46 12.31 6.99
C GLU A 55 -8.20 12.47 5.65
N ASN A 56 -7.89 11.61 4.68
CA ASN A 56 -8.51 11.68 3.36
C ASN A 56 -9.94 11.12 3.35
N THR A 57 -10.21 9.98 3.98
CA THR A 57 -11.54 9.35 3.96
C THR A 57 -12.50 9.93 5.01
N GLY A 58 -11.97 10.44 6.12
CA GLY A 58 -12.75 10.83 7.29
C GLY A 58 -13.28 9.64 8.10
N TYR A 59 -12.79 8.43 7.83
CA TYR A 59 -13.06 7.22 8.61
C TYR A 59 -11.82 6.81 9.37
N GLU A 60 -12.01 6.26 10.57
CA GLU A 60 -10.89 5.71 11.34
C GLU A 60 -10.43 4.42 10.67
N ILE A 61 -9.21 4.48 10.14
CA ILE A 61 -8.55 3.34 9.52
C ILE A 61 -7.46 2.89 10.49
N GLY A 62 -7.23 1.58 10.57
CA GLY A 62 -6.21 0.95 11.38
C GLY A 62 -5.35 0.05 10.51
N LEU A 63 -4.03 0.08 10.73
CA LEU A 63 -3.10 -0.83 10.06
C LEU A 63 -1.90 -1.05 10.97
N GLU A 64 -1.65 -2.29 11.37
CA GLU A 64 -0.56 -2.59 12.31
C GLU A 64 0.80 -2.59 11.61
N ARG A 65 0.87 -3.21 10.44
CA ARG A 65 2.14 -3.42 9.73
C ARG A 65 1.94 -3.50 8.23
N VAL A 66 2.87 -2.89 7.49
CA VAL A 66 2.98 -3.01 6.03
C VAL A 66 4.34 -3.58 5.69
N ARG A 67 4.35 -4.69 4.95
CA ARG A 67 5.56 -5.33 4.46
C ARG A 67 5.57 -5.30 2.94
N ILE A 68 6.60 -4.66 2.38
CA ILE A 68 6.81 -4.59 0.93
C ILE A 68 8.08 -5.37 0.61
N THR A 69 7.96 -6.31 -0.32
CA THR A 69 9.09 -7.13 -0.76
C THR A 69 9.15 -7.19 -2.28
N ALA A 70 10.37 -7.19 -2.83
CA ALA A 70 10.59 -7.19 -4.27
C ALA A 70 9.96 -8.41 -4.99
N PHE A 71 9.83 -9.56 -4.32
CA PHE A 71 9.31 -10.79 -4.93
C PHE A 71 7.98 -11.29 -4.36
N SER A 72 7.68 -11.03 -3.08
CA SER A 72 6.42 -11.48 -2.47
C SER A 72 5.30 -10.44 -2.54
N GLY A 73 5.59 -9.22 -3.00
CA GLY A 73 4.61 -8.17 -3.20
C GLY A 73 4.35 -7.35 -1.92
N ILE A 74 3.10 -6.92 -1.79
CA ILE A 74 2.61 -6.08 -0.70
C ILE A 74 1.83 -6.97 0.27
N GLU A 75 2.14 -6.84 1.56
CA GLU A 75 1.45 -7.54 2.63
C GLU A 75 1.02 -6.55 3.71
N LEU A 76 -0.24 -6.63 4.10
CA LEU A 76 -0.87 -5.83 5.14
C LEU A 76 -1.24 -6.76 6.30
N HIS A 77 -1.02 -6.31 7.53
CA HIS A 77 -1.40 -7.02 8.74
C HIS A 77 -2.26 -6.14 9.63
N GLY A 78 -3.36 -6.72 10.15
CA GLY A 78 -4.29 -6.04 11.04
C GLY A 78 -4.89 -4.80 10.40
N PHE A 79 -5.41 -4.93 9.17
CA PHE A 79 -6.09 -3.83 8.50
C PHE A 79 -7.52 -3.72 9.01
N LYS A 80 -7.90 -2.53 9.46
CA LYS A 80 -9.19 -2.26 10.07
C LYS A 80 -9.77 -0.96 9.51
N VAL A 81 -11.09 -0.90 9.33
CA VAL A 81 -11.83 0.29 8.93
C VAL A 81 -13.10 0.35 9.77
N ASP A 82 -13.27 1.43 10.51
CA ASP A 82 -14.49 1.73 11.25
C ASP A 82 -15.48 2.48 10.36
N ASP A 83 -16.78 2.29 10.59
CA ASP A 83 -17.84 3.04 9.92
C ASP A 83 -18.03 4.45 10.52
N HIS A 84 -19.06 5.17 10.08
CA HIS A 84 -19.33 6.53 10.52
C HIS A 84 -19.84 6.60 11.97
N ARG A 85 -20.19 5.46 12.57
CA ARG A 85 -20.61 5.32 13.97
C ARG A 85 -19.49 4.81 14.88
N GLY A 86 -18.32 4.50 14.32
CA GLY A 86 -17.18 3.96 15.07
C GLY A 86 -17.24 2.44 15.28
N GLU A 87 -18.16 1.76 14.60
CA GLU A 87 -18.26 0.30 14.61
C GLU A 87 -17.34 -0.29 13.54
N ILE A 88 -16.78 -1.48 13.79
CA ILE A 88 -15.88 -2.13 12.84
C ILE A 88 -16.64 -2.56 11.59
N MET A 89 -16.40 -1.86 10.48
CA MET A 89 -16.99 -2.21 9.18
C MET A 89 -16.20 -3.30 8.49
N LEU A 90 -14.86 -3.16 8.45
CA LEU A 90 -13.99 -4.12 7.79
C LEU A 90 -12.77 -4.38 8.67
N HIS A 91 -12.50 -5.65 8.94
CA HIS A 91 -11.28 -6.11 9.57
C HIS A 91 -10.65 -7.20 8.72
N VAL A 92 -9.33 -7.20 8.60
CA VAL A 92 -8.56 -8.18 7.84
C VAL A 92 -7.26 -8.47 8.59
N ASP A 93 -7.10 -9.70 9.07
CA ASP A 93 -5.90 -10.13 9.78
C ASP A 93 -4.67 -10.08 8.88
N HIS A 94 -4.78 -10.65 7.68
CA HIS A 94 -3.68 -10.67 6.72
C HIS A 94 -4.17 -10.52 5.28
N LEU A 95 -3.64 -9.51 4.57
CA LEU A 95 -3.84 -9.33 3.14
C LEU A 95 -2.51 -9.40 2.42
N LYS A 96 -2.43 -10.24 1.39
CA LYS A 96 -1.26 -10.39 0.53
C LYS A 96 -1.64 -10.15 -0.93
N ALA A 97 -0.97 -9.20 -1.57
CA ALA A 97 -1.17 -8.86 -2.97
C ALA A 97 0.16 -8.99 -3.73
N GLN A 98 0.22 -9.95 -4.66
CA GLN A 98 1.40 -10.23 -5.47
C GLN A 98 1.29 -9.54 -6.83
N PRO A 99 2.04 -8.46 -7.12
CA PRO A 99 1.96 -7.78 -8.41
C PRO A 99 2.60 -8.59 -9.54
N ILE A 100 2.17 -8.34 -10.78
CA ILE A 100 2.83 -8.85 -11.99
C ILE A 100 3.79 -7.77 -12.50
N PHE A 101 5.07 -7.86 -12.13
CA PHE A 101 6.08 -6.85 -12.48
C PHE A 101 6.31 -6.68 -13.98
N ALA A 102 6.12 -7.75 -14.78
CA ALA A 102 6.28 -7.70 -16.23
C ALA A 102 5.24 -6.82 -16.94
N GLU A 103 4.13 -6.49 -16.26
CA GLU A 103 3.00 -5.75 -16.83
C GLU A 103 2.71 -4.47 -16.04
N TRP A 104 3.72 -3.93 -15.33
CA TRP A 104 3.55 -2.70 -14.56
C TRP A 104 3.28 -1.52 -15.50
N SER A 105 2.00 -1.17 -15.66
CA SER A 105 1.55 0.09 -16.24
C SER A 105 1.06 0.98 -15.10
N LEU A 106 1.42 2.27 -15.15
CA LEU A 106 0.96 3.29 -14.19
C LEU A 106 -0.57 3.38 -14.04
N MET A 107 -1.34 2.83 -15.00
CA MET A 107 -2.79 2.93 -15.05
C MET A 107 -3.55 1.63 -14.70
N LEU A 108 -2.85 0.49 -14.58
CA LEU A 108 -3.47 -0.82 -14.33
C LEU A 108 -2.66 -1.62 -13.31
N LEU A 109 -3.18 -1.72 -12.09
CA LEU A 109 -2.62 -2.60 -11.08
C LEU A 109 -3.10 -4.04 -11.34
N LYS A 110 -2.21 -4.86 -11.88
CA LYS A 110 -2.43 -6.30 -12.09
C LYS A 110 -1.72 -7.11 -11.01
N PHE A 111 -2.48 -7.96 -10.35
CA PHE A 111 -1.99 -8.86 -9.31
C PHE A 111 -2.11 -10.30 -9.78
N ARG A 112 -1.05 -11.09 -9.63
CA ARG A 112 -1.10 -12.54 -9.88
C ARG A 112 -2.05 -13.18 -8.88
N ASN A 113 -1.79 -12.96 -7.59
CA ASN A 113 -2.59 -13.52 -6.51
C ASN A 113 -2.92 -12.42 -5.51
N ILE A 114 -4.19 -12.35 -5.12
CA ILE A 114 -4.66 -11.65 -3.92
C ILE A 114 -5.12 -12.72 -2.94
N SER A 115 -4.57 -12.73 -1.74
CA SER A 115 -4.95 -13.64 -0.66
C SER A 115 -5.35 -12.82 0.55
N ILE A 116 -6.52 -13.12 1.09
CA ILE A 116 -7.11 -12.43 2.22
C ILE A 116 -7.44 -13.51 3.25
N ASP A 117 -6.94 -13.34 4.47
CA ASP A 117 -7.16 -14.24 5.59
C ASP A 117 -7.73 -13.44 6.77
N GLY A 118 -8.75 -13.99 7.43
CA GLY A 118 -9.38 -13.35 8.59
C GLY A 118 -10.19 -12.11 8.22
N ALA A 119 -10.83 -12.07 7.05
CA ALA A 119 -11.62 -10.92 6.62
C ALA A 119 -13.01 -10.93 7.27
N HIS A 120 -13.33 -9.94 8.08
CA HIS A 120 -14.65 -9.74 8.67
C HIS A 120 -15.23 -8.46 8.07
N PHE A 121 -16.27 -8.60 7.25
CA PHE A 121 -16.95 -7.47 6.64
C PHE A 121 -18.38 -7.38 7.16
N ARG A 122 -18.69 -6.27 7.84
CA ARG A 122 -20.02 -5.91 8.33
C ARG A 122 -20.63 -4.88 7.39
N PHE A 123 -21.61 -5.33 6.62
CA PHE A 123 -22.41 -4.47 5.75
C PHE A 123 -23.70 -4.11 6.49
N ALA A 124 -23.70 -2.91 7.09
CA ALA A 124 -24.74 -2.49 8.03
C ALA A 124 -25.55 -1.31 7.49
N ARG A 125 -26.87 -1.37 7.66
CA ARG A 125 -27.80 -0.24 7.56
C ARG A 125 -28.52 -0.12 8.90
N TYR A 126 -28.31 1.02 9.55
CA TYR A 126 -28.89 1.32 10.85
C TYR A 126 -30.23 2.06 10.68
N ALA A 127 -31.09 2.08 11.70
CA ALA A 127 -32.44 2.63 11.65
C ALA A 127 -32.46 4.10 11.20
N GLU A 128 -31.51 4.89 11.69
CA GLU A 128 -31.35 6.32 11.38
C GLU A 128 -30.59 6.59 10.06
N ASP A 129 -30.13 5.54 9.37
CA ASP A 129 -29.29 5.65 8.17
C ASP A 129 -30.07 5.27 6.89
N ASP A 130 -30.10 6.19 5.92
CA ASP A 130 -30.76 5.95 4.63
C ASP A 130 -29.99 4.94 3.76
N GLU A 131 -28.68 4.83 3.92
CA GLU A 131 -27.78 4.01 3.13
C GLU A 131 -26.97 3.04 3.99
N TYR A 132 -26.40 1.99 3.38
CA TYR A 132 -25.45 1.13 4.07
C TYR A 132 -24.11 1.84 4.32
N ASN A 133 -23.44 1.47 5.41
CA ASN A 133 -22.15 2.02 5.85
C ASN A 133 -21.07 2.08 4.75
N LEU A 134 -20.94 1.03 3.92
CA LEU A 134 -20.00 1.01 2.81
C LEU A 134 -20.36 2.04 1.73
N ILE A 135 -21.65 2.23 1.43
CA ILE A 135 -22.10 3.19 0.42
C ILE A 135 -21.79 4.61 0.90
N MET A 136 -22.06 4.91 2.17
CA MET A 136 -21.67 6.17 2.79
C MET A 136 -20.16 6.42 2.72
N LEU A 137 -19.33 5.38 2.92
CA LEU A 137 -17.88 5.48 2.75
C LEU A 137 -17.48 5.82 1.32
N LEU A 138 -18.04 5.12 0.33
CA LEU A 138 -17.77 5.36 -1.08
C LEU A 138 -18.20 6.76 -1.52
N ASN A 139 -19.32 7.26 -0.99
CA ASN A 139 -19.83 8.59 -1.27
C ASN A 139 -18.92 9.68 -0.69
N LYS A 140 -18.41 9.53 0.54
CA LYS A 140 -17.41 10.45 1.10
C LYS A 140 -16.11 10.45 0.28
N PHE A 141 -15.67 9.29 -0.20
CA PHE A 141 -14.49 9.18 -1.06
C PHE A 141 -14.68 9.93 -2.40
N LYS A 142 -15.85 9.85 -3.01
CA LYS A 142 -16.18 10.59 -4.24
C LYS A 142 -16.33 12.09 -4.01
N GLY A 143 -16.97 12.52 -2.93
CA GLY A 143 -17.26 13.92 -2.62
C GLY A 143 -16.01 14.79 -2.46
N LYS A 144 -14.91 14.24 -1.93
CA LYS A 144 -13.63 14.99 -1.82
C LYS A 144 -12.87 15.12 -3.14
N SER A 145 -13.19 14.32 -4.14
CA SER A 145 -12.59 14.43 -5.49
C SER A 145 -13.12 15.64 -6.28
N ALA A 146 -14.28 16.20 -5.89
CA ALA A 146 -14.96 17.26 -6.63
C ALA A 146 -14.31 18.66 -6.48
N ASN A 147 -13.44 18.88 -5.48
CA ASN A 147 -12.81 20.20 -5.23
C ASN A 147 -11.39 20.34 -5.81
N GLY A 148 -10.97 19.43 -6.69
CA GLY A 148 -9.69 19.49 -7.38
C GLY A 148 -9.85 19.23 -8.87
N SER A 149 -10.03 20.28 -9.66
CA SER A 149 -9.82 20.23 -11.11
C SER A 149 -8.34 19.88 -11.38
N GLY A 150 -8.07 18.60 -11.67
CA GLY A 150 -6.72 18.13 -11.97
C GLY A 150 -6.59 16.62 -12.20
N SER A 151 -6.84 16.20 -13.44
CA SER A 151 -6.32 14.97 -14.07
C SER A 151 -6.88 13.61 -13.62
N GLY A 152 -7.89 13.16 -14.37
CA GLY A 152 -8.14 11.74 -14.60
C GLY A 152 -9.03 11.07 -13.56
N SER A 153 -10.31 10.94 -13.90
CA SER A 153 -11.02 9.66 -13.71
C SER A 153 -10.28 8.57 -14.50
N GLY A 154 -9.02 8.29 -14.15
CA GLY A 154 -8.36 7.06 -14.53
C GLY A 154 -9.22 5.98 -13.92
N ASN A 155 -9.89 5.19 -14.76
CA ASN A 155 -10.66 4.04 -14.32
C ASN A 155 -9.74 3.14 -13.50
N PHE A 156 -9.72 3.33 -12.18
CA PHE A 156 -8.90 2.54 -11.28
C PHE A 156 -9.44 1.11 -11.36
N LYS A 157 -8.67 0.25 -12.02
CA LYS A 157 -9.02 -1.15 -12.27
C LYS A 157 -8.00 -2.00 -11.55
N ILE A 158 -8.47 -2.69 -10.51
CA ILE A 158 -7.74 -3.79 -9.89
C ILE A 158 -8.09 -5.05 -10.68
N LYS A 159 -7.09 -5.75 -11.21
CA LYS A 159 -7.27 -7.08 -11.80
C LYS A 159 -6.46 -8.09 -11.02
N SER A 160 -7.05 -9.26 -10.75
CA SER A 160 -6.30 -10.38 -10.20
C SER A 160 -6.55 -11.67 -10.97
N SER A 161 -5.50 -12.48 -11.15
CA SER A 161 -5.65 -13.82 -11.73
C SER A 161 -6.26 -14.80 -10.74
N ASN A 162 -5.93 -14.70 -9.45
CA ASN A 162 -6.51 -15.53 -8.40
C ASN A 162 -6.85 -14.69 -7.17
N LEU A 163 -8.05 -14.91 -6.63
CA LEU A 163 -8.48 -14.38 -5.35
C LEU A 163 -8.73 -15.55 -4.39
N LYS A 164 -8.04 -15.55 -3.24
CA LYS A 164 -8.23 -16.55 -2.18
C LYS A 164 -8.71 -15.85 -0.92
N LEU A 165 -9.85 -16.29 -0.39
CA LEU A 165 -10.35 -15.89 0.92
C LEU A 165 -10.28 -17.08 1.86
N THR A 166 -9.72 -16.89 3.05
CA THR A 166 -9.67 -17.89 4.12
C THR A 166 -10.14 -17.28 5.42
N ASN A 167 -10.81 -18.06 6.26
CA ASN A 167 -11.31 -17.64 7.57
C ASN A 167 -12.07 -16.30 7.52
N SER A 168 -12.87 -16.10 6.47
CA SER A 168 -13.50 -14.81 6.18
C SER A 168 -15.02 -14.91 6.38
N ILE A 169 -15.61 -13.89 6.99
CA ILE A 169 -17.02 -13.80 7.35
C ILE A 169 -17.61 -12.52 6.77
N PHE A 170 -18.80 -12.66 6.19
CA PHE A 170 -19.64 -11.56 5.78
C PHE A 170 -20.87 -11.49 6.69
N HIS A 171 -21.15 -10.32 7.26
CA HIS A 171 -22.31 -10.08 8.09
C HIS A 171 -23.15 -8.95 7.50
N LEU A 172 -24.35 -9.29 7.03
CA LEU A 172 -25.36 -8.33 6.63
C LEU A 172 -26.19 -7.95 7.86
N TYR A 173 -26.30 -6.66 8.13
CA TYR A 173 -27.09 -6.11 9.22
C TYR A 173 -28.02 -5.04 8.67
N ASP A 174 -29.33 -5.19 8.84
CA ASP A 174 -30.32 -4.25 8.30
C ASP A 174 -31.45 -4.07 9.31
N GLU A 175 -31.43 -2.92 10.01
CA GLU A 175 -32.47 -2.56 10.99
C GLU A 175 -33.78 -2.11 10.33
N HIS A 176 -33.82 -1.92 9.01
CA HIS A 176 -35.06 -1.56 8.30
C HIS A 176 -35.88 -2.78 7.89
N MET A 177 -35.33 -3.98 8.06
CA MET A 177 -35.97 -5.25 7.74
C MET A 177 -36.54 -5.97 8.97
N GLU A 178 -36.47 -5.36 10.16
CA GLU A 178 -37.22 -5.76 11.36
C GLU A 178 -38.58 -5.07 11.43
#